data_AF-A0A5R2MXI9-F1
#
_entry.id   AF-A0A5R2MXI9-F1
#
_cell.length_a   1.000
_cell.length_b   1.000
_cell.length_c   1.000
_cell.angle_alpha   90.00
_cell.angle_beta   90.00
_cell.angle_gamma   90.00
#
_symmetry.space_group_name_H-M   'P 1'
#
loop_
_entity.id
_entity.type
_entity.pdbx_description
1 polymer ?
#
loop_
_entity_poly.entity_id
_entity_poly.type
_entity_poly.pdbx_seq_one_letter_code
_entity_poly.pdbx_strand_id
1 'polypeptide(L)' 'MLDDLTDKIYEAAFVPDLWPEVLDGINRASASVGGAVFLFADEQPVRGRTVPLLQDLLNEFLLGDTLQFSTAVSRMCA' A
#
# COMPACT_ATOMS: atom_id res chain seq x y z
N MET A 1 3.10 -8.74 20.43
CA MET A 1 2.94 -9.47 19.13
C MET A 1 2.17 -8.62 18.13
N LEU A 2 1.13 -7.87 18.54
CA LEU A 2 0.56 -6.76 17.74
C LEU A 2 1.31 -5.42 17.96
N ASP A 3 1.89 -5.21 19.15
CA ASP A 3 2.65 -3.99 19.43
C ASP A 3 3.88 -3.86 18.51
N ASP A 4 4.59 -4.96 18.27
CA ASP A 4 5.69 -5.04 17.30
C ASP A 4 5.25 -4.70 15.86
N LEU A 5 4.05 -5.14 15.45
CA LEU A 5 3.52 -4.79 14.13
C LEU A 5 3.18 -3.30 14.05
N THR A 6 2.69 -2.72 15.14
CA THR A 6 2.36 -1.29 15.21
C THR A 6 3.62 -0.45 15.07
N ASP A 7 4.70 -0.79 15.79
CA ASP A 7 5.99 -0.10 15.68
C ASP A 7 6.54 -0.17 14.25
N LYS A 8 6.50 -1.35 13.63
CA LYS A 8 6.94 -1.51 12.24
C LYS A 8 6.11 -0.71 11.23
N ILE A 9 4.81 -0.50 11.48
CA ILE A 9 3.98 0.39 10.64
C ILE A 9 4.50 1.83 10.73
N TYR A 10 4.82 2.32 11.93
CA TYR A 10 5.40 3.65 12.10
C TYR A 10 6.78 3.78 11.47
N GLU A 11 7.62 2.76 11.58
CA GLU A 11 8.93 2.73 10.90
C GLU A 11 8.78 2.75 9.39
N ALA A 12 7.87 1.95 8.82
CA ALA A 12 7.63 1.90 7.38
C ALA A 12 7.01 3.19 6.82
N ALA A 13 6.27 3.94 7.64
CA ALA A 13 5.80 5.28 7.29
C ALA A 13 6.97 6.25 7.03
N PHE A 14 8.10 6.05 7.70
CA PHE A 14 9.33 6.83 7.48
C PHE A 14 10.30 6.19 6.47
N VAL A 15 10.39 4.85 6.45
CA VAL A 15 11.26 4.07 5.55
C VAL A 15 10.39 3.19 4.63
N PRO A 16 9.99 3.69 3.45
CA PRO A 16 8.99 3.01 2.61
C PRO A 16 9.37 1.61 2.12
N ASP A 17 10.65 1.24 2.17
CA ASP A 17 11.12 -0.07 1.71
C ASP A 17 10.85 -1.18 2.73
N LEU A 18 10.42 -0.83 3.96
CA LEU A 18 9.98 -1.79 4.97
C LEU A 18 8.53 -2.26 4.76
N TRP A 19 7.75 -1.58 3.93
CA TRP A 19 6.34 -1.90 3.71
C TRP A 19 6.07 -3.35 3.28
N PRO A 20 6.85 -4.01 2.40
CA PRO A 20 6.61 -5.40 2.06
C PRO A 20 6.61 -6.34 3.27
N GLU A 21 7.55 -6.17 4.22
CA GLU A 21 7.59 -6.99 5.44
C GLU A 21 6.40 -6.69 6.36
N VAL A 22 6.05 -5.41 6.52
CA VAL A 22 4.90 -4.98 7.33
C VAL A 22 3.60 -5.56 6.76
N LEU A 23 3.41 -5.48 5.45
CA LEU A 23 2.23 -6.00 4.78
C LEU A 23 2.15 -7.52 4.90
N ASP A 24 3.27 -8.24 4.83
CA ASP A 24 3.30 -9.67 5.12
C ASP A 24 2.86 -9.99 6.56
N GLY A 25 3.26 -9.16 7.53
CA GLY A 25 2.78 -9.25 8.91
C GLY A 25 1.27 -9.05 9.03
N ILE A 26 0.74 -8.00 8.38
CA ILE A 26 -0.70 -7.70 8.33
C ILE A 26 -1.47 -8.85 7.68
N ASN A 27 -1.00 -9.34 6.53
CA ASN A 27 -1.62 -10.43 5.77
C ASN A 27 -1.77 -11.70 6.63
N ARG A 28 -0.74 -12.07 7.40
CA ARG A 28 -0.82 -13.20 8.33
C ARG A 28 -1.85 -12.97 9.43
N ALA A 29 -1.90 -11.76 10.00
CA ALA A 29 -2.85 -11.40 11.05
C ALA A 29 -4.30 -11.36 10.56
N SER A 30 -4.53 -10.96 9.31
CA SER A 30 -5.86 -10.86 8.69
C SER A 30 -6.29 -12.08 7.88
N ALA A 31 -5.44 -13.12 7.80
CA ALA A 31 -5.61 -14.27 6.89
C ALA A 31 -5.82 -13.84 5.42
N SER A 32 -5.16 -12.76 4.99
CA SER A 32 -5.20 -12.27 3.62
C SER A 32 -4.06 -12.86 2.77
N VAL A 33 -4.32 -13.03 1.47
CA VAL A 33 -3.32 -13.53 0.50
C VAL A 33 -2.26 -12.47 0.17
N GLY A 34 -2.62 -11.20 0.25
CA GLY A 34 -1.75 -10.08 -0.07
C GLY A 34 -2.38 -8.74 0.31
N GLY A 35 -1.57 -7.69 0.28
CA GLY A 35 -2.00 -6.34 0.61
C GLY A 35 -1.13 -5.29 -0.06
N ALA A 36 -1.66 -4.09 -0.21
CA ALA A 36 -0.95 -2.94 -0.73
C ALA A 36 -1.31 -1.69 0.08
N VAL A 37 -0.36 -0.78 0.21
CA VAL A 37 -0.57 0.58 0.71
C VAL A 37 -0.42 1.55 -0.45
N PHE A 38 -1.32 2.52 -0.54
CA PHE A 38 -1.29 3.59 -1.53
C PHE A 38 -1.12 4.93 -0.84
N LEU A 39 -0.34 5.82 -1.44
CA LEU A 39 -0.18 7.20 -1.04
C LEU A 39 -0.74 8.10 -2.15
N PHE A 40 -1.74 8.88 -1.78
CA PHE A 40 -2.35 9.92 -2.61
C PHE A 40 -1.94 11.28 -2.07
N ALA A 41 -1.54 12.18 -2.98
CA ALA A 41 -1.20 13.56 -2.64
C ALA A 41 -1.58 14.47 -3.80
N ASP A 42 -1.99 15.69 -3.47
CA ASP A 42 -2.37 16.68 -4.48
C ASP A 42 -1.23 16.93 -5.47
N GLU A 43 -1.60 17.01 -6.75
CA GLU A 43 -0.69 17.26 -7.88
C GLU A 43 0.49 16.28 -8.01
N GLN A 44 0.44 15.13 -7.34
CA GLN A 44 1.48 14.10 -7.41
C GLN A 44 0.92 12.78 -7.94
N PRO A 45 1.73 12.01 -8.70
CA PRO A 45 1.36 10.65 -9.07
C PRO A 45 1.12 9.79 -7.83
N VAL A 46 0.10 8.93 -7.90
CA VAL A 46 -0.15 7.92 -6.86
C VAL A 46 1.10 7.06 -6.71
N ARG A 47 1.46 6.76 -5.46
CA ARG A 47 2.53 5.81 -5.15
C ARG A 47 1.94 4.64 -4.40
N GLY A 48 2.63 3.51 -4.45
CA GLY A 48 2.24 2.36 -3.65
C GLY A 48 3.41 1.47 -3.29
N ARG A 49 3.18 0.65 -2.25
CA ARG A 49 4.04 -0.45 -1.85
C ARG A 49 3.17 -1.68 -1.62
N THR A 50 3.68 -2.84 -1.97
CA THR A 50 2.96 -4.10 -1.84
C THR A 50 3.92 -5.25 -1.54
N VAL A 51 3.36 -6.43 -1.27
CA VAL A 51 4.11 -7.67 -1.14
C VAL A 51 4.56 -8.18 -2.52
N PRO A 52 5.64 -8.97 -2.62
CA PRO A 52 6.20 -9.41 -3.90
C PRO A 52 5.17 -10.06 -4.85
N LEU A 53 4.23 -10.82 -4.30
CA LEU A 53 3.17 -11.49 -5.05
C LEU A 53 2.32 -10.53 -5.91
N LEU A 54 2.12 -9.29 -5.45
CA LEU A 54 1.23 -8.31 -6.09
C LEU A 54 2.01 -7.21 -6.81
N GLN A 55 3.34 -7.32 -6.92
CA GLN A 55 4.19 -6.23 -7.44
C GLN A 55 3.84 -5.86 -8.89
N ASP A 56 3.65 -6.86 -9.75
CA ASP A 56 3.31 -6.62 -11.16
C ASP A 56 1.92 -5.98 -11.28
N LEU A 57 0.95 -6.47 -10.51
CA LEU A 57 -0.40 -5.89 -10.45
C LEU A 57 -0.38 -4.44 -9.97
N LEU A 58 0.41 -4.12 -8.94
CA LEU A 58 0.58 -2.76 -8.46
C LEU A 58 1.18 -1.87 -9.56
N ASN A 59 2.20 -2.35 -10.28
CA ASN A 59 2.82 -1.58 -11.36
C ASN A 59 1.81 -1.27 -12.47
N GLU A 60 0.94 -2.22 -12.84
CA GLU A 60 -0.14 -1.99 -13.79
C GLU A 60 -1.11 -0.90 -13.29
N PHE A 61 -1.50 -0.93 -12.01
CA PHE A 61 -2.38 0.10 -11.43
C PHE A 61 -1.74 1.49 -11.40
N LEU A 62 -0.44 1.59 -11.17
CA LEU A 62 0.29 2.86 -11.08
C LEU A 62 0.61 3.46 -12.45
N LEU A 63 0.82 2.62 -13.47
CA LEU A 63 1.06 3.06 -14.85
C LEU A 63 -0.24 3.34 -15.61
N GLY A 64 -1.32 2.68 -15.20
CA GLY A 64 -2.62 2.79 -15.81
C GLY A 64 -3.44 3.98 -15.29
N ASP A 65 -4.45 4.30 -16.09
CA ASP A 65 -5.45 5.32 -15.80
C ASP A 65 -6.53 4.83 -14.81
N THR A 66 -6.46 3.58 -14.37
CA THR A 66 -7.55 2.91 -13.63
C THR A 66 -7.90 3.58 -12.31
N LEU A 67 -6.90 4.13 -11.61
CA LEU A 67 -7.10 4.81 -10.34
C LEU A 67 -7.86 6.14 -10.49
N GLN A 68 -7.70 6.85 -11.61
CA GLN A 68 -8.35 8.14 -11.84
C GLN A 68 -9.88 8.01 -12.02
N PHE A 69 -10.34 6.83 -12.45
CA PHE A 69 -11.76 6.53 -12.65
C PHE A 69 -12.39 5.85 -11.43
N SER A 70 -11.61 5.54 -10.40
CA SER A 70 -12.13 4.95 -9.16
C SER A 70 -12.81 6.01 -8.31
N THR A 71 -14.13 5.89 -8.13
CA THR A 71 -14.90 6.79 -7.25
C THR A 71 -14.43 6.75 -5.80
N ALA A 72 -13.85 5.63 -5.35
CA ALA A 72 -13.24 5.53 -4.03
C ALA A 72 -11.96 6.37 -3.93
N VAL A 73 -11.11 6.32 -4.96
CA VAL A 73 -9.87 7.12 -5.02
C VAL A 73 -10.19 8.60 -5.12
N SER A 74 -11.15 9.01 -5.96
CA SER A 74 -11.55 10.41 -6.08
C SER A 74 -12.00 11.03 -4.75
N ARG A 75 -12.58 10.24 -3.84
CA ARG A 75 -12.98 10.70 -2.49
C ARG A 75 -11.81 10.84 -1.53
N MET A 76 -10.69 10.16 -1.76
CA MET A 76 -9.49 10.27 -0.92
C MET A 76 -8.61 11.47 -1.31
N CYS A 77 -8.77 11.97 -2.54
CA CYS A 77 -8.06 13.14 -3.08
C CYS A 77 -8.88 14.44 -3.04
N ALA A 78 -10.04 14.45 -2.37
CA ALA A 78 -10.94 15.60 -2.26
C ALA A 78 -10.94 16.16 -0.84
#